data_AF-O35041-F1
#
_entry.id   AF-O35041-F1
#
_cell.length_a   1.000
_cell.length_b   1.000
_cell.length_c   1.000
_cell.angle_alpha   90.00
_cell.angle_beta   90.00
_cell.angle_gamma   90.00
#
_symmetry.space_group_name_H-M   'P 1'
#
loop_
_entity.id
_entity.type
_entity.pdbx_description
1 polymer ?
#
loop_
_entity_poly.entity_id
_entity_poly.type
_entity_poly.pdbx_seq_one_letter_code
_entity_poly.pdbx_strand_id
1 'polypeptide(L)' 'MGNAVNNKDQQIDYLKNRLDMFMNVIDSLDPEATDVEDIDRLISMLDDLEAKYERFKKDWE' A
#
# COMPACT_ATOMS: atom_id res chain seq x y z
N MET A 1 -20.10 6.67 -8.07
CA MET A 1 -19.31 7.89 -7.92
C MET A 1 -18.46 7.69 -6.68
N GLY A 2 -17.17 7.37 -6.83
CA GLY A 2 -16.32 7.00 -5.70
C GLY A 2 -16.10 8.22 -4.82
N ASN A 3 -16.60 8.18 -3.58
CA ASN A 3 -16.36 9.22 -2.60
C ASN A 3 -14.85 9.39 -2.45
N ALA A 4 -14.32 10.51 -2.94
CA ALA A 4 -12.95 10.87 -2.69
C ALA A 4 -12.74 10.87 -1.17
N VAL A 5 -11.70 10.17 -0.74
CA VAL A 5 -11.30 10.06 0.66
C VAL A 5 -10.73 11.43 1.04
N ASN A 6 -11.60 12.32 1.52
CA ASN A 6 -11.32 13.75 1.63
C ASN A 6 -10.95 14.20 3.04
N ASN A 7 -11.04 13.31 4.04
CA ASN A 7 -10.62 13.63 5.39
C ASN A 7 -9.41 12.76 5.79
N LYS A 8 -8.58 13.32 6.67
CA LYS A 8 -7.34 12.71 7.12
C LYS A 8 -7.54 11.32 7.71
N ASP A 9 -8.58 11.12 8.51
CA ASP A 9 -8.84 9.83 9.16
C ASP A 9 -9.11 8.72 8.14
N GLN A 10 -9.98 8.97 7.16
CA GLN A 10 -10.25 8.01 6.09
C GLN A 10 -9.01 7.78 5.21
N GLN A 11 -8.16 8.80 5.03
CA GLN A 11 -6.89 8.67 4.29
C GLN A 11 -5.90 7.78 5.04
N ILE A 12 -5.77 7.94 6.35
CA ILE A 12 -4.95 7.08 7.21
C ILE A 12 -5.50 5.66 7.21
N ASP A 13 -6.82 5.48 7.36
CA ASP A 13 -7.45 4.17 7.33
C ASP A 13 -7.26 3.47 5.98
N TYR A 14 -7.30 4.22 4.86
CA TYR A 14 -6.96 3.68 3.55
C TYR A 14 -5.53 3.13 3.50
N LEU A 15 -4.55 3.91 4.00
CA LEU A 15 -3.14 3.50 4.00
C LEU A 15 -2.91 2.25 4.87
N LYS A 16 -3.55 2.19 6.06
CA LYS A 16 -3.48 1.02 6.94
C LYS A 16 -4.04 -0.22 6.25
N ASN A 17 -5.24 -0.13 5.67
CA ASN A 17 -5.86 -1.24 4.93
C ASN A 17 -4.97 -1.71 3.77
N ARG A 18 -4.27 -0.80 3.09
CA ARG A 18 -3.32 -1.15 2.02
C ARG A 18 -2.07 -1.84 2.57
N LEU A 19 -1.55 -1.39 3.69
CA LEU A 19 -0.42 -2.03 4.37
C LEU A 19 -0.79 -3.44 4.85
N ASP A 20 -1.98 -3.62 5.43
CA ASP A 20 -2.49 -4.94 5.83
C ASP A 20 -2.63 -5.88 4.62
N MET A 21 -3.13 -5.36 3.49
CA MET A 21 -3.19 -6.13 2.24
C MET A 21 -1.79 -6.52 1.74
N PHE A 22 -0.81 -5.61 1.83
CA PHE A 22 0.57 -5.89 1.49
C PHE A 22 1.18 -6.99 2.39
N MET A 23 0.94 -6.93 3.70
CA MET A 23 1.37 -7.98 4.64
C MET A 23 0.76 -9.34 4.32
N ASN A 24 -0.54 -9.39 3.98
CA ASN A 24 -1.19 -10.63 3.55
C ASN A 24 -0.57 -11.23 2.28
N VAL A 25 -0.08 -10.38 1.36
CA VAL A 25 0.64 -10.86 0.17
C VAL A 25 1.97 -11.49 0.59
N ILE A 26 2.76 -10.82 1.44
CA ILE A 26 4.01 -11.38 1.98
C ILE A 26 3.76 -12.73 2.67
N ASP A 27 2.76 -12.80 3.55
CA ASP A 27 2.44 -14.02 4.31
C ASP A 27 1.97 -15.18 3.41
N SER A 28 1.51 -14.87 2.20
CA SER A 28 1.08 -15.87 1.21
C SER A 28 2.22 -16.41 0.33
N LEU A 29 3.39 -15.77 0.35
CA LEU A 29 4.54 -16.21 -0.43
C LEU A 29 5.21 -17.42 0.21
N ASP A 30 5.54 -18.40 -0.62
CA ASP A 30 6.41 -19.51 -0.23
C ASP A 30 7.87 -19.08 -0.40
N PRO A 31 8.66 -18.93 0.68
CA PRO A 31 10.05 -18.50 0.60
C PRO A 31 10.94 -19.39 -0.28
N GLU A 32 10.59 -20.68 -0.44
CA GLU A 32 11.37 -21.61 -1.26
C GLU A 32 11.05 -21.49 -2.76
N ALA A 33 9.90 -20.90 -3.11
CA ALA A 33 9.44 -20.73 -4.50
C ALA A 33 9.44 -19.27 -4.97
N THR A 34 9.68 -18.30 -4.06
CA THR A 34 9.71 -16.86 -4.37
C THR A 34 10.93 -16.53 -5.22
N ASP A 35 10.71 -15.87 -6.36
CA ASP A 35 11.79 -15.43 -7.24
C ASP A 35 12.05 -13.91 -7.16
N VAL A 36 12.95 -13.40 -8.01
CA VAL A 36 13.29 -11.98 -8.04
C VAL A 36 12.11 -11.14 -8.56
N GLU A 37 11.31 -11.67 -9.49
CA GLU A 37 10.15 -10.96 -10.05
C GLU A 37 9.06 -10.79 -8.99
N ASP A 38 8.88 -11.77 -8.10
CA ASP A 38 8.04 -11.63 -6.90
C ASP A 38 8.48 -10.47 -6.01
N ILE A 39 9.78 -10.38 -5.74
CA ILE A 39 10.34 -9.31 -4.90
C ILE A 39 10.17 -7.94 -5.57
N ASP A 40 10.41 -7.84 -6.87
CA ASP A 40 10.18 -6.60 -7.64
C ASP A 40 8.71 -6.17 -7.58
N ARG A 41 7.77 -7.12 -7.60
CA ARG A 41 6.34 -6.83 -7.40
C ARG A 41 6.06 -6.29 -6.00
N LEU A 42 6.63 -6.88 -4.95
CA LEU A 42 6.48 -6.38 -3.58
C LEU A 42 7.04 -4.95 -3.44
N ILE A 43 8.20 -4.66 -4.02
CA ILE A 43 8.80 -3.32 -4.02
C ILE A 43 7.87 -2.33 -4.71
N SER A 44 7.36 -2.67 -5.90
CA SER A 44 6.42 -1.78 -6.62
C SER A 44 5.13 -1.52 -5.82
N MET A 45 4.63 -2.50 -5.07
CA MET A 45 3.47 -2.29 -4.18
C MET A 45 3.76 -1.30 -3.05
N LEU A 46 4.98 -1.32 -2.50
CA LEU A 46 5.42 -0.36 -1.50
C LEU A 46 5.60 1.04 -2.09
N ASP A 47 6.20 1.16 -3.27
CA ASP A 47 6.37 2.43 -3.98
C ASP A 47 5.01 3.09 -4.26
N ASP A 48 4.01 2.30 -4.69
CA ASP A 48 2.64 2.77 -4.90
C ASP A 48 1.99 3.28 -3.59
N LEU A 49 2.24 2.58 -2.49
CA LEU A 49 1.74 2.98 -1.17
C LEU A 49 2.42 4.27 -0.69
N GLU A 50 3.73 4.42 -0.88
CA GLU A 50 4.48 5.62 -0.56
C GLU A 50 4.00 6.83 -1.38
N ALA A 51 3.87 6.67 -2.70
CA ALA A 51 3.36 7.71 -3.58
C ALA A 51 1.96 8.18 -3.15
N LYS A 52 1.12 7.23 -2.69
CA LYS A 52 -0.21 7.54 -2.18
C LYS A 52 -0.16 8.28 -0.85
N TYR A 53 0.72 7.88 0.06
CA TYR A 53 0.96 8.57 1.33
C TYR A 53 1.42 10.02 1.10
N GLU A 54 2.42 10.24 0.23
CA GLU A 54 2.92 11.59 -0.06
C GLU A 54 1.86 12.47 -0.72
N ARG A 55 0.92 11.88 -1.49
CA ARG A 55 -0.25 12.62 -1.97
C ARG A 55 -1.18 13.03 -0.84
N PHE A 56 -1.56 12.11 0.05
CA PHE A 56 -2.46 12.40 1.17
C PHE A 56 -1.87 13.38 2.17
N LYS A 57 -0.57 13.28 2.43
CA LYS A 57 0.17 14.19 3.30
C LYS A 57 0.06 15.65 2.85
N LYS A 58 0.04 15.92 1.53
CA LYS A 58 -0.20 17.26 0.97
C LYS A 58 -1.61 17.79 1.24
N ASP A 59 -2.59 16.91 1.44
CA ASP A 59 -3.96 17.30 1.82
C ASP A 59 -4.08 17.60 3.32
N TRP A 60 -3.03 17.32 4.12
CA TRP A 60 -3.00 17.53 5.58
C TRP A 60 -2.28 18.81 6.01
N GLU A 61 -1.65 19.50 5.07
CA GLU A 61 -1.00 20.81 5.26
C GLU A 61 -2.01 21.96 5.07
#